data_AF-T0ZQ32-F1
#
_entry.id   AF-T0ZQ32-F1
#
_cell.length_a   1.000
_cell.length_b   1.000
_cell.length_c   1.000
_cell.angle_alpha   90.00
_cell.angle_beta   90.00
_cell.angle_gamma   90.00
#
_symmetry.space_group_name_H-M   'P 1'
#
loop_
_entity.id
_entity.type
_entity.pdbx_description
1 polymer ?
#
loop_
_entity_poly.entity_id
_entity_poly.type
_entity_poly.pdbx_seq_one_letter_code
_entity_poly.pdbx_strand_id
1 'polypeptide(L)' 'MSERKLSLPEWVVMGRIGTPFGVKGWVRVHTYSESLDSLSHYAEWGLGKEGQYQRYRLVDWQ' A
#
# COMPACT_ATOMS: atom_id res chain seq x y z
N MET A 1 -27.02 -19.92 15.81
CA MET A 1 -25.77 -20.28 15.10
C MET A 1 -25.43 -19.10 14.20
N SER A 2 -24.45 -18.28 14.57
CA SER A 2 -24.11 -17.06 13.81
C SER A 2 -23.16 -17.42 12.68
N GLU A 3 -23.59 -17.20 11.44
CA GLU A 3 -22.74 -17.32 10.26
C GLU A 3 -21.57 -16.34 10.39
N ARG A 4 -20.34 -16.86 10.52
CA ARG A 4 -19.14 -16.06 10.36
C ARG A 4 -19.06 -15.63 8.90
N LYS A 5 -19.57 -14.43 8.61
CA LYS A 5 -19.18 -13.69 7.41
C LYS A 5 -17.67 -13.51 7.52
N LEU A 6 -16.90 -14.30 6.79
CA LEU A 6 -15.47 -14.08 6.62
C LEU A 6 -15.35 -12.73 5.90
N SER A 7 -15.19 -11.66 6.68
CA SER A 7 -14.84 -10.35 6.14
C SER A 7 -13.52 -10.52 5.39
N LEU A 8 -13.49 -10.09 4.13
CA LEU A 8 -12.24 -9.90 3.40
C LEU A 8 -11.27 -9.15 4.33
N PRO A 9 -9.95 -9.43 4.26
CA PRO A 9 -8.99 -8.70 5.09
C PRO A 9 -9.25 -7.20 4.94
N GLU A 10 -9.56 -6.56 6.06
CA GLU A 10 -9.83 -5.14 6.08
C GLU A 10 -8.52 -4.44 5.74
N TRP A 11 -8.42 -3.97 4.50
CA TRP A 11 -7.25 -3.24 4.04
C TRP A 11 -7.17 -1.92 4.81
N VAL A 12 -6.04 -1.70 5.47
CA VAL A 12 -5.74 -0.41 6.09
C VAL A 12 -4.99 0.43 5.07
N VAL A 13 -5.52 1.62 4.77
CA VAL A 13 -4.84 2.57 3.89
C VAL A 13 -3.71 3.23 4.66
N MET A 14 -2.47 2.87 4.32
CA MET A 14 -1.26 3.38 4.99
C MET A 14 -0.62 4.58 4.26
N GLY A 15 -1.11 4.93 3.07
CA GLY A 15 -0.58 6.03 2.29
C GLY A 15 -1.22 6.17 0.91
N ARG A 16 -0.67 7.08 0.11
CA ARG A 16 -1.13 7.40 -1.24
C ARG A 16 0.03 7.50 -2.22
N ILE A 17 -0.10 6.82 -3.36
CA ILE A 17 0.77 7.01 -4.51
C ILE A 17 0.58 8.42 -5.07
N GLY A 18 1.67 9.18 -5.13
CA GLY A 18 1.74 10.54 -5.63
C GLY A 18 2.20 10.60 -7.08
N THR A 19 3.00 11.60 -7.41
CA THR A 19 3.49 11.84 -8.77
C THR A 19 4.61 10.86 -9.14
N PRO A 20 4.82 10.58 -10.44
CA PRO A 20 6.04 9.95 -10.92
C PRO A 20 7.29 10.72 -10.49
N PHE A 21 8.41 10.01 -10.39
CA PHE A 21 9.72 10.56 -10.07
C PHE A 21 10.77 10.01 -11.04
N GLY A 22 11.36 10.90 -11.84
CA GLY A 22 12.37 10.53 -12.84
C GLY A 22 11.82 9.59 -13.93
N VAL A 23 12.74 8.86 -14.58
CA VAL A 23 12.43 8.00 -15.74
C VAL A 23 12.51 6.50 -15.45
N LYS A 24 12.97 6.13 -14.25
CA LYS A 24 13.17 4.73 -13.83
C LYS A 24 11.90 4.09 -13.23
N GLY A 25 10.74 4.74 -13.37
CA GLY A 25 9.46 4.22 -12.87
C GLY A 25 9.22 4.45 -11.37
N TRP A 26 10.00 5.32 -10.72
CA TRP A 26 9.76 5.66 -9.32
C TRP A 26 8.50 6.50 -9.16
N VAL A 27 7.90 6.41 -7.98
CA VAL A 27 6.75 7.22 -7.59
C VAL A 27 7.00 7.79 -6.20
N ARG A 28 6.51 9.01 -5.96
CA ARG A 28 6.48 9.55 -4.61
C ARG A 28 5.36 8.88 -3.82
N VAL A 29 5.61 8.54 -2.56
CA VAL A 29 4.61 7.98 -1.65
C VAL A 29 4.37 8.96 -0.52
N HIS A 30 3.11 9.35 -0.31
CA HIS A 30 2.70 10.10 0.87
C HIS A 30 2.27 9.09 1.94
N THR A 31 3.02 9.00 3.03
CA THR A 31 2.73 8.07 4.13
C THR A 31 1.73 8.70 5.11
N TYR A 32 0.85 7.88 5.68
CA TYR A 32 -0.06 8.29 6.76
C TYR A 32 0.42 7.83 8.14
N SER A 33 1.61 7.25 8.17
CA SER A 33 2.33 6.86 9.39
C SER A 33 3.17 8.01 9.93
N GLU A 34 3.41 8.01 11.24
CA GLU A 34 4.28 8.96 11.92
C GLU A 34 5.74 8.87 11.42
N SER A 35 6.18 7.68 11.00
CA SER A 35 7.51 7.47 10.42
C SER A 35 7.46 7.30 8.91
N LEU A 36 8.29 8.06 8.20
CA LEU A 36 8.37 8.08 6.73
C LEU A 36 8.84 6.76 6.14
N ASP A 37 9.69 6.02 6.83
CA ASP A 37 10.27 4.74 6.40
C ASP A 37 9.36 3.53 6.66
N SER A 38 8.30 3.69 7.46
CA SER A 38 7.50 2.56 7.94
C SER A 38 6.89 1.68 6.85
N LEU A 39 6.52 2.26 5.69
CA LEU A 39 5.98 1.49 4.57
C LEU A 39 7.05 0.59 3.91
N SER A 40 8.34 0.96 3.99
CA SER A 40 9.44 0.20 3.40
C SER A 40 9.68 -1.16 4.08
N HIS A 41 9.21 -1.33 5.32
CA HIS A 41 9.33 -2.58 6.07
C HIS A 41 8.39 -3.68 5.57
N TYR A 42 7.40 -3.34 4.73
CA TYR A 42 6.47 -4.30 4.14
C TYR A 42 6.93 -4.65 2.73
N ALA A 43 7.35 -5.90 2.52
CA ALA A 43 7.85 -6.37 1.23
C ALA A 43 6.77 -6.41 0.13
N GLU A 44 5.48 -6.44 0.49
CA GLU A 44 4.37 -6.46 -0.45
C GLU A 44 3.26 -5.48 -0.04
N TRP A 45 2.77 -4.71 -1.02
CA TRP A 45 1.72 -3.71 -0.83
C TRP A 45 0.49 -4.06 -1.66
N GLY A 46 -0.69 -3.76 -1.12
CA GLY A 46 -1.92 -3.68 -1.90
C GLY A 46 -2.08 -2.27 -2.46
N LEU A 47 -2.08 -2.13 -3.79
CA LEU A 47 -2.33 -0.86 -4.47
C LEU A 47 -3.67 -0.92 -5.20
N GLY A 48 -4.51 0.08 -4.99
CA GLY A 48 -5.89 0.03 -5.49
C GLY A 48 -6.80 1.11 -4.93
N LYS A 49 -8.07 1.06 -5.33
CA LYS A 49 -9.15 1.94 -4.86
C LYS A 49 -10.43 1.15 -4.69
N GLU A 50 -11.30 1.61 -3.79
CA GLU A 50 -12.69 1.12 -3.66
C GLU A 50 -12.79 -0.41 -3.47
N GLY A 51 -11.88 -1.00 -2.70
CA GLY A 51 -11.87 -2.43 -2.42
C GLY A 51 -11.22 -3.30 -3.51
N GLN A 52 -10.81 -2.72 -4.63
CA GLN A 52 -10.06 -3.41 -5.69
C GLN A 52 -8.56 -3.15 -5.51
N TYR A 53 -7.88 -4.04 -4.79
CA TYR A 53 -6.45 -3.96 -4.53
C TYR A 53 -5.69 -5.07 -5.26
N GLN A 54 -4.65 -4.68 -5.98
CA GLN A 54 -3.69 -5.61 -6.59
C GLN A 54 -2.41 -5.63 -5.74
N ARG A 55 -1.84 -6.81 -5.54
CA ARG A 55 -0.58 -6.96 -4.79
C ARG A 55 0.61 -6.63 -5.68
N TYR A 56 1.54 -5.87 -5.13
CA TYR A 56 2.83 -5.53 -5.73
C TYR A 56 3.94 -5.76 -4.73
N ARG A 57 5.11 -6.18 -5.21
CA ARG A 57 6.33 -6.29 -4.40
C ARG A 57 7.06 -4.97 -4.38
N LEU A 58 7.49 -4.53 -3.20
CA LEU A 58 8.41 -3.41 -3.07
C LEU A 58 9.79 -3.84 -3.58
N VAL A 59 10.32 -3.12 -4.56
CA VAL A 59 11.63 -3.42 -5.16
C VAL A 59 12.73 -2.62 -4.48
N ASP A 60 12.48 -1.33 -4.22
CA ASP A 60 13.45 -0.41 -3.63
C ASP A 60 12.71 0.78 -2.95
N TRP A 61 13.34 1.43 -1.97
CA TRP A 61 12.82 2.58 -1.21
C TRP A 61 13.96 3.56 -0.90
N GLN A 62 13.73 4.85 -1.15
CA GLN A 62 14.74 5.93 -1.03
C GLN A 62 14.20 7.12 -0.26
#